data_AF-A0A534C0Z8-F1
#
_entry.id   AF-A0A534C0Z8-F1
#
_cell.length_a   1.000
_cell.length_b   1.000
_cell.length_c   1.000
_cell.angle_alpha   90.00
_cell.angle_beta   90.00
_cell.angle_gamma   90.00
#
_symmetry.space_group_name_H-M   'P 1'
#
loop_
_entity.id
_entity.type
_entity.pdbx_description
1 polymer ?
#
loop_
_entity_poly.entity_id
_entity_poly.type
_entity_poly.pdbx_seq_one_letter_code
_entity_poly.pdbx_strand_id
1 'polypeptide(L)'
;MNEIQMIRAQLTAERQHASTVANACATALGRRNAVALSSGPALEEFRQACVDYLVCVLAWFEERDQRLSDLWHARLAPADAGRRALEDLLASPGRSREALEKLEAALACTSAPSPGSRAQESWREFAQFFNSVWSARRDAIDALLAASPRTTDWRLIAGIDADSIIEERKRYARVSATLPGGASLAFPRRRGA
;
A
#
# COMPACT_ATOMS: atom_id res chain seq x y z
N MET A 1 -6.87 4.07 25.37
CA MET A 1 -7.00 3.82 23.93
C MET A 1 -8.06 2.76 23.74
N ASN A 2 -9.15 3.05 23.04
CA ASN A 2 -10.19 2.06 22.77
C ASN A 2 -9.80 1.17 21.57
N GLU A 3 -10.51 0.07 21.37
CA GLU A 3 -10.17 -0.91 20.33
C GLU A 3 -10.25 -0.33 18.91
N ILE A 4 -11.25 0.51 18.63
CA ILE A 4 -11.35 1.19 17.34
C ILE A 4 -10.11 2.05 17.08
N GLN A 5 -9.58 2.74 18.09
CA GLN A 5 -8.34 3.50 17.99
C GLN A 5 -7.14 2.58 17.71
N MET A 6 -7.07 1.38 18.29
CA MET A 6 -6.03 0.40 17.99
C MET A 6 -6.08 -0.06 16.54
N ILE A 7 -7.27 -0.44 16.06
CA ILE A 7 -7.50 -0.87 14.67
C ILE A 7 -7.10 0.26 13.70
N ARG A 8 -7.54 1.49 13.96
CA ARG A 8 -7.20 2.67 13.14
C ARG A 8 -5.70 2.97 13.14
N ALA A 9 -5.05 2.86 14.29
CA ALA A 9 -3.61 3.07 14.40
C ALA A 9 -2.85 2.02 13.58
N GLN A 10 -3.28 0.75 13.63
CA GLN A 10 -2.68 -0.31 12.84
C GLN A 10 -2.89 -0.11 11.33
N LEU A 11 -4.11 0.20 10.87
CA LEU A 11 -4.37 0.50 9.45
C LEU A 11 -3.53 1.70 8.95
N THR A 12 -3.37 2.72 9.80
CA THR A 12 -2.52 3.87 9.50
C THR A 12 -1.06 3.48 9.37
N ALA A 13 -0.56 2.61 10.27
CA ALA A 13 0.80 2.10 10.22
C ALA A 13 1.05 1.28 8.95
N GLU A 14 0.16 0.35 8.61
CA GLU A 14 0.25 -0.47 7.38
C GLU A 14 0.30 0.40 6.12
N ARG A 15 -0.53 1.44 6.06
CA ARG A 15 -0.54 2.38 4.94
C ARG A 15 0.75 3.19 4.85
N GLN A 16 1.26 3.67 5.99
CA GLN A 16 2.52 4.41 6.03
C GLN A 16 3.70 3.52 5.62
N HIS A 17 3.74 2.28 6.11
CA HIS A 17 4.74 1.30 5.72
C HIS A 17 4.67 1.01 4.22
N ALA A 18 3.47 0.77 3.66
CA ALA A 18 3.29 0.54 2.22
C ALA A 18 3.74 1.72 1.36
N SER A 19 3.42 2.96 1.74
CA SER A 19 3.95 4.14 1.06
C SER A 19 5.48 4.18 1.15
N THR A 20 6.04 3.96 2.34
CA THR A 20 7.49 3.91 2.55
C THR A 20 8.18 2.86 1.67
N VAL A 21 7.62 1.64 1.58
CA VAL A 21 8.17 0.56 0.73
C VAL A 21 8.04 0.91 -0.75
N ALA A 22 6.90 1.44 -1.20
CA ALA A 22 6.71 1.85 -2.59
C ALA A 22 7.72 2.92 -3.03
N ASN A 23 8.00 3.89 -2.15
CA ASN A 23 8.99 4.94 -2.40
C ASN A 23 10.43 4.40 -2.37
N ALA A 24 10.72 3.46 -1.48
CA ALA A 24 12.01 2.79 -1.44
C ALA A 24 12.26 1.98 -2.72
N CYS A 25 11.22 1.32 -3.28
CA CYS A 25 11.30 0.66 -4.58
C CYS A 25 11.63 1.68 -5.69
N ALA A 26 10.88 2.76 -5.80
CA ALA A 26 11.15 3.78 -6.82
C ALA A 26 12.54 4.42 -6.70
N THR A 27 13.04 4.57 -5.47
CA THR A 27 14.35 5.16 -5.21
C THR A 27 15.48 4.17 -5.46
N ALA A 28 15.39 2.94 -4.94
CA ALA A 28 16.45 1.95 -5.04
C ALA A 28 16.47 1.26 -6.41
N LEU A 29 15.30 0.89 -6.95
CA LEU A 29 15.19 0.17 -8.23
C LEU A 29 15.11 1.13 -9.42
N GLY A 30 14.72 2.40 -9.18
CA GLY A 30 14.71 3.45 -10.20
C GLY A 30 16.01 4.28 -10.27
N ARG A 31 17.04 4.01 -9.45
CA ARG A 31 18.31 4.77 -9.47
C ARG A 31 19.32 4.20 -10.47
N ARG A 32 19.98 5.12 -11.18
CA ARG A 32 21.08 4.91 -12.14
C ARG A 32 22.26 4.09 -11.60
N ASN A 33 22.53 4.17 -10.30
CA ASN A 33 23.70 3.56 -9.65
C ASN A 33 23.33 2.44 -8.67
N ALA A 34 22.09 1.95 -8.66
CA ALA A 34 21.68 0.84 -7.78
C ALA A 34 22.56 -0.41 -7.97
N VAL A 35 22.95 -0.65 -9.22
CA VAL A 35 23.86 -1.73 -9.66
C VAL A 35 25.31 -1.48 -9.25
N ALA A 36 25.72 -0.22 -9.05
CA ALA A 36 27.11 0.14 -8.70
C ALA A 36 27.40 0.12 -7.18
N LEU A 37 26.36 0.15 -6.34
CA LEU A 37 26.49 0.25 -4.88
C LEU A 37 26.01 -1.00 -4.13
N SER A 38 25.38 -1.94 -4.81
CA SER A 38 24.89 -3.20 -4.23
C SER A 38 25.31 -4.35 -5.12
N SER A 39 25.95 -5.37 -4.55
CA SER A 39 26.17 -6.65 -5.22
C SER A 39 24.81 -7.14 -5.77
N GLY A 40 24.74 -7.55 -7.04
CA GLY A 40 23.50 -7.99 -7.69
C GLY A 40 22.53 -8.84 -6.83
N PRO A 41 23.02 -9.80 -6.01
CA PRO A 41 22.18 -10.58 -5.10
C PRO A 41 21.41 -9.74 -4.06
N ALA A 42 22.02 -8.70 -3.49
CA ALA A 42 21.39 -7.88 -2.44
C ALA A 42 20.24 -7.03 -3.00
N LEU A 43 20.35 -6.57 -4.25
CA LEU A 43 19.29 -5.81 -4.92
C LEU A 43 18.09 -6.70 -5.28
N GLU A 44 18.35 -7.94 -5.70
CA GLU A 44 17.31 -8.93 -5.97
C GLU A 44 16.57 -9.35 -4.69
N GLU A 45 17.30 -9.57 -3.59
CA GLU A 45 16.71 -9.84 -2.27
C GLU A 45 15.83 -8.69 -1.79
N PHE A 46 16.29 -7.44 -1.92
CA PHE A 46 15.50 -6.25 -1.60
C PHE A 46 14.25 -6.16 -2.47
N ARG A 47 14.39 -6.36 -3.79
CA ARG A 47 13.25 -6.36 -4.72
C ARG A 47 12.22 -7.39 -4.29
N GLN A 48 12.64 -8.62 -4.00
CA GLN A 48 11.72 -9.68 -3.58
C GLN A 48 11.04 -9.34 -2.26
N ALA A 49 11.78 -8.85 -1.25
CA ALA A 49 11.19 -8.47 0.03
C ALA A 49 10.13 -7.37 -0.13
N CYS A 50 10.40 -6.37 -0.98
CA CYS A 50 9.44 -5.31 -1.29
C CYS A 50 8.18 -5.83 -1.98
N VAL A 51 8.32 -6.71 -2.97
CA VAL A 51 7.18 -7.32 -3.67
C VAL A 51 6.36 -8.18 -2.71
N ASP A 52 7.02 -9.06 -1.94
CA ASP A 52 6.37 -9.91 -0.94
C ASP A 52 5.54 -9.09 0.07
N TYR A 53 6.06 -7.92 0.46
CA TYR A 53 5.36 -6.99 1.36
C TYR A 53 4.18 -6.31 0.66
N LEU A 54 4.43 -5.67 -0.49
CA LEU A 54 3.41 -4.87 -1.20
C LEU A 54 2.24 -5.73 -1.69
N VAL A 55 2.52 -6.93 -2.22
CA VAL A 55 1.47 -7.87 -2.66
C VAL A 55 0.57 -8.25 -1.49
N CYS A 56 1.16 -8.58 -0.33
CA CYS A 56 0.42 -8.97 0.86
C CYS A 56 -0.50 -7.84 1.34
N VAL A 57 0.04 -6.64 1.51
CA VAL A 57 -0.71 -5.50 2.07
C VAL A 57 -1.77 -4.97 1.09
N LEU A 58 -1.47 -4.90 -0.20
CA LEU A 58 -2.45 -4.50 -1.23
C LEU A 58 -3.61 -5.49 -1.34
N ALA A 59 -3.33 -6.80 -1.25
CA ALA A 59 -4.38 -7.82 -1.21
C ALA A 59 -5.30 -7.66 0.01
N TRP A 60 -4.73 -7.40 1.20
CA TRP A 60 -5.53 -7.11 2.39
C TRP A 60 -6.38 -5.86 2.24
N PHE A 61 -5.86 -4.78 1.64
CA PHE A 61 -6.66 -3.57 1.38
C PHE A 61 -7.82 -3.83 0.41
N GLU A 62 -7.61 -4.65 -0.63
CA GLU A 62 -8.68 -5.06 -1.55
C GLU A 62 -9.74 -5.89 -0.81
N GLU A 63 -9.32 -6.83 0.03
CA GLU A 63 -10.24 -7.67 0.80
C GLU A 63 -11.06 -6.83 1.79
N ARG A 64 -10.44 -5.84 2.44
CA ARG A 64 -11.13 -4.89 3.34
C ARG A 64 -12.19 -4.07 2.61
N ASP A 65 -11.90 -3.64 1.38
CA ASP A 65 -12.86 -2.93 0.53
C ASP A 65 -14.06 -3.83 0.19
N GLN A 66 -13.80 -5.10 -0.14
CA GLN A 66 -14.87 -6.06 -0.39
C GLN A 66 -15.73 -6.29 0.86
N ARG A 67 -15.12 -6.54 2.03
CA ARG A 67 -15.85 -6.73 3.29
C ARG A 67 -16.68 -5.50 3.67
N LEU A 68 -16.16 -4.30 3.43
CA LEU A 68 -16.89 -3.05 3.64
C LEU A 68 -18.11 -2.96 2.71
N SER A 69 -17.92 -3.24 1.42
CA SER A 69 -19.00 -3.28 0.42
C SER A 69 -20.10 -4.25 0.83
N ASP A 70 -19.73 -5.48 1.18
CA ASP A 70 -20.65 -6.56 1.58
C ASP A 70 -21.43 -6.17 2.83
N LEU A 71 -20.74 -5.61 3.84
CA LEU A 71 -21.37 -5.18 5.09
C LEU A 71 -22.42 -4.08 4.84
N TRP A 72 -22.10 -3.11 3.99
CA TRP A 72 -22.99 -2.00 3.68
C TRP A 72 -24.15 -2.44 2.78
N HIS A 73 -23.91 -3.34 1.83
CA HIS A 73 -24.94 -3.97 1.01
C HIS A 73 -25.97 -4.73 1.86
N ALA A 74 -25.51 -5.45 2.89
CA ALA A 74 -26.37 -6.25 3.76
C ALA A 74 -27.21 -5.40 4.73
N ARG A 75 -26.80 -4.16 5.03
CA ARG A 75 -27.40 -3.36 6.12
C ARG A 75 -28.11 -2.10 5.65
N LEU A 76 -27.64 -1.49 4.57
CA LEU A 76 -28.13 -0.20 4.09
C LEU A 76 -29.02 -0.41 2.87
N ALA A 77 -30.13 0.31 2.81
CA ALA A 77 -30.98 0.33 1.63
C ALA A 77 -30.21 0.90 0.43
N PRO A 78 -30.50 0.48 -0.82
CA PRO A 78 -29.82 1.00 -2.02
C PRO A 78 -29.93 2.54 -2.18
N ALA A 79 -30.97 3.16 -1.63
CA ALA A 79 -31.15 4.62 -1.65
C ALA A 79 -30.27 5.37 -0.64
N ASP A 80 -29.64 4.67 0.30
CA ASP A 80 -28.79 5.26 1.33
C ASP A 80 -27.64 6.04 0.71
N ALA A 81 -27.43 7.28 1.17
CA ALA A 81 -26.43 8.18 0.59
C ALA A 81 -25.00 7.71 0.88
N GLY A 82 -24.76 7.12 2.06
CA GLY A 82 -23.47 6.54 2.41
C GLY A 82 -23.15 5.35 1.52
N ARG A 83 -24.10 4.43 1.38
CA ARG A 83 -23.96 3.28 0.48
C ARG A 83 -23.60 3.68 -0.95
N ARG A 84 -24.34 4.62 -1.54
CA ARG A 84 -24.04 5.12 -2.89
C ARG A 84 -22.66 5.78 -2.99
N ALA A 85 -22.29 6.60 -2.01
CA ALA A 85 -20.97 7.23 -1.99
C ALA A 85 -19.83 6.19 -1.92
N LEU A 86 -20.01 5.11 -1.17
CA LEU A 86 -19.06 4.00 -1.15
C LEU A 86 -19.00 3.29 -2.49
N GLU A 87 -20.14 2.95 -3.09
CA GLU A 87 -20.20 2.29 -4.41
C GLU A 87 -19.49 3.14 -5.49
N ASP A 88 -19.73 4.45 -5.51
CA ASP A 88 -19.05 5.40 -6.41
C ASP A 88 -17.53 5.41 -6.17
N LEU A 89 -17.07 5.41 -4.91
CA LEU A 89 -15.64 5.34 -4.57
C LEU A 89 -15.02 3.99 -4.93
N LEU A 90 -15.76 2.89 -4.76
CA LEU A 90 -15.27 1.56 -5.11
C LEU A 90 -15.17 1.37 -6.62
N ALA A 91 -16.02 2.03 -7.40
CA ALA A 91 -15.96 2.09 -8.85
C ALA A 91 -14.90 3.09 -9.38
N SER A 92 -14.45 4.03 -8.56
CA SER A 92 -13.43 5.01 -8.94
C SER A 92 -12.02 4.38 -9.10
N PRO A 93 -11.13 4.99 -9.90
CA PRO A 93 -9.74 4.55 -10.02
C PRO A 93 -8.99 4.57 -8.69
N GLY A 94 -7.85 3.88 -8.61
CA GLY A 94 -7.06 3.81 -7.37
C GLY A 94 -7.28 2.53 -6.57
N ARG A 95 -7.78 1.47 -7.20
CA ARG A 95 -7.96 0.16 -6.57
C ARG A 95 -6.61 -0.46 -6.22
N SER A 96 -6.57 -1.29 -5.19
CA SER A 96 -5.34 -2.02 -4.82
C SER A 96 -4.93 -2.97 -5.94
N ARG A 97 -5.91 -3.54 -6.67
CA ARG A 97 -5.66 -4.29 -7.90
C ARG A 97 -4.91 -3.49 -8.98
N GLU A 98 -5.27 -2.23 -9.21
CA GLU A 98 -4.56 -1.37 -10.18
C GLU A 98 -3.12 -1.07 -9.72
N ALA A 99 -2.90 -0.94 -8.40
CA ALA A 99 -1.55 -0.80 -7.85
C ALA A 99 -0.72 -2.09 -8.07
N LEU A 100 -1.33 -3.27 -7.92
CA LEU A 100 -0.68 -4.55 -8.19
C LEU A 100 -0.33 -4.71 -9.68
N GLU A 101 -1.23 -4.33 -10.59
CA GLU A 101 -0.97 -4.36 -12.04
C GLU A 101 0.20 -3.45 -12.42
N LYS A 102 0.30 -2.27 -11.80
CA LYS A 102 1.45 -1.36 -11.99
C LYS A 102 2.74 -1.90 -11.39
N LEU A 103 2.67 -2.57 -10.24
CA LEU A 103 3.81 -3.25 -9.63
C LEU A 103 4.33 -4.37 -10.54
N GLU A 104 3.43 -5.21 -11.06
CA GLU A 104 3.75 -6.27 -12.01
C GLU A 104 4.40 -5.73 -13.28
N ALA A 105 3.85 -4.65 -13.86
CA ALA A 105 4.44 -3.98 -15.02
C ALA A 105 5.86 -3.45 -14.74
N ALA A 106 6.10 -2.91 -13.54
CA ALA A 106 7.43 -2.46 -13.12
C ALA A 106 8.43 -3.61 -12.95
N LEU A 107 7.96 -4.78 -12.49
CA LEU A 107 8.78 -5.99 -12.38
C LEU A 107 9.11 -6.62 -13.72
N ALA A 108 8.17 -6.61 -14.67
CA ALA A 108 8.37 -7.14 -16.02
C ALA A 108 9.40 -6.32 -16.84
N CYS A 109 9.67 -5.08 -16.44
CA CYS A 109 10.68 -4.25 -17.06
C CYS A 109 12.09 -4.62 -16.55
N THR A 110 12.62 -5.77 -17.00
CA THR A 110 14.01 -6.17 -16.76
C THR A 110 14.88 -5.75 -17.94
N SER A 111 15.35 -4.50 -17.95
CA SER A 111 16.33 -4.06 -18.95
C SER A 111 17.45 -3.25 -18.30
N ALA A 112 18.66 -3.44 -18.85
CA ALA A 112 19.91 -2.83 -18.42
C ALA A 112 19.79 -1.32 -18.15
N PRO A 113 20.62 -0.77 -17.24
CA PRO A 113 20.52 0.63 -16.80
C PRO A 113 20.94 1.60 -17.91
N SER A 114 20.03 1.89 -18.84
CA SER A 114 20.11 3.04 -19.73
C SER A 114 19.34 4.22 -19.14
N PRO A 115 19.76 5.47 -19.39
CA PRO A 115 18.99 6.65 -19.00
C PRO A 115 17.62 6.63 -19.69
N GLY A 116 16.53 6.80 -18.94
CA GLY A 116 15.18 6.72 -19.49
C GLY A 116 14.74 5.29 -19.80
N SER A 117 15.33 4.29 -19.13
CA SER A 117 14.85 2.91 -19.29
C SER A 117 13.40 2.80 -18.82
N ARG A 118 12.65 1.98 -19.53
CA ARG A 118 11.24 1.66 -19.22
C ARG A 118 11.06 1.22 -17.75
N ALA A 119 12.05 0.52 -17.19
CA ALA A 119 12.05 0.06 -15.81
C ALA A 119 12.01 1.22 -14.80
N GLN A 120 12.85 2.24 -15.02
CA GLN A 120 12.89 3.40 -14.14
C GLN A 120 11.56 4.18 -14.18
N GLU A 121 10.99 4.32 -15.36
CA GLU A 121 9.70 4.98 -15.56
C GLU A 121 8.58 4.20 -14.88
N SER A 122 8.49 2.88 -15.08
CA SER A 122 7.45 2.05 -14.46
C SER A 122 7.50 2.05 -12.93
N TRP A 123 8.68 2.00 -12.30
CA TRP A 123 8.80 2.13 -10.84
C TRP A 123 8.38 3.52 -10.34
N ARG A 124 8.67 4.58 -11.10
CA ARG A 124 8.23 5.94 -10.77
C ARG A 124 6.71 6.08 -10.91
N GLU A 125 6.14 5.55 -11.99
CA GLU A 125 4.69 5.54 -12.23
C GLU A 125 3.94 4.77 -11.13
N PHE A 126 4.45 3.62 -10.72
CA PHE A 126 3.90 2.86 -9.60
C PHE A 126 3.87 3.69 -8.32
N ALA A 127 5.01 4.27 -7.91
CA ALA A 127 5.06 5.08 -6.70
C ALA A 127 4.20 6.35 -6.82
N GLN A 128 4.14 6.98 -7.99
CA GLN A 128 3.27 8.13 -8.22
C GLN A 128 1.80 7.75 -8.07
N PHE A 129 1.35 6.66 -8.69
CA PHE A 129 -0.01 6.16 -8.56
C PHE A 129 -0.35 5.84 -7.10
N PHE A 130 0.54 5.13 -6.41
CA PHE A 130 0.35 4.74 -5.02
C PHE A 130 0.19 5.96 -4.10
N ASN A 131 1.07 6.95 -4.22
CA ASN A 131 1.06 8.15 -3.39
C ASN A 131 0.00 9.20 -3.80
N SER A 132 -0.68 9.02 -4.93
CA SER A 132 -1.73 9.93 -5.41
C SER A 132 -3.10 9.27 -5.36
N VAL A 133 -3.53 8.65 -6.46
CA VAL A 133 -4.89 8.15 -6.66
C VAL A 133 -5.25 7.08 -5.64
N TRP A 134 -4.37 6.10 -5.41
CA TRP A 134 -4.62 5.04 -4.42
C TRP A 134 -4.73 5.62 -3.00
N SER A 135 -3.79 6.47 -2.61
CA SER A 135 -3.80 7.13 -1.29
C SER A 135 -5.05 7.98 -1.08
N ALA A 136 -5.46 8.77 -2.06
CA ALA A 136 -6.64 9.63 -1.98
C ALA A 136 -7.95 8.82 -1.88
N ARG A 137 -8.08 7.74 -2.65
CA ARG A 137 -9.22 6.80 -2.53
C ARG A 137 -9.26 6.20 -1.12
N ARG A 138 -8.09 5.87 -0.57
CA ARG A 138 -7.99 5.29 0.77
C ARG A 138 -8.42 6.26 1.86
N ASP A 139 -7.98 7.52 1.79
CA ASP A 139 -8.43 8.60 2.69
C ASP A 139 -9.96 8.77 2.64
N ALA A 140 -10.54 8.74 1.45
CA ALA A 140 -11.99 8.91 1.28
C ALA A 140 -12.78 7.77 1.93
N ILE A 141 -12.34 6.52 1.75
CA ILE A 141 -13.02 5.37 2.36
C ILE A 141 -12.80 5.34 3.89
N ASP A 142 -11.61 5.70 4.37
CA ASP A 142 -11.35 5.82 5.81
C ASP A 142 -12.24 6.90 6.46
N ALA A 143 -12.49 8.01 5.76
CA ALA A 143 -13.40 9.06 6.21
C ALA A 143 -14.87 8.58 6.27
N LEU A 144 -15.32 7.79 5.30
CA LEU A 144 -16.64 7.14 5.33
C LEU A 144 -16.76 6.16 6.50
N LEU A 145 -15.72 5.36 6.74
CA LEU A 145 -15.71 4.37 7.80
C LEU A 145 -15.64 5.01 9.20
N ALA A 146 -15.01 6.18 9.33
CA ALA A 146 -14.91 6.92 10.59
C ALA A 146 -16.29 7.27 11.20
N ALA A 147 -17.35 7.31 10.38
CA ALA A 147 -18.71 7.52 10.86
C ALA A 147 -19.32 6.28 11.54
N SER A 148 -18.71 5.08 11.42
CA SER A 148 -19.22 3.86 12.05
C SER A 148 -18.82 3.76 13.54
N PRO A 149 -19.78 3.75 14.47
CA PRO A 149 -19.50 3.71 15.91
C PRO A 149 -19.28 2.29 16.45
N ARG A 150 -19.56 1.24 15.66
CA ARG A 150 -19.62 -0.14 16.15
C ARG A 150 -18.27 -0.84 16.03
N THR A 151 -17.68 -1.23 17.16
CA THR A 151 -16.43 -2.01 17.19
C THR A 151 -16.48 -3.29 16.37
N THR A 152 -17.63 -3.98 16.35
CA THR A 152 -17.82 -5.21 15.55
C THR A 152 -17.62 -4.96 14.05
N ASP A 153 -18.04 -3.80 13.55
CA ASP A 153 -17.88 -3.45 12.13
C ASP A 153 -16.42 -3.19 11.82
N TRP A 154 -15.72 -2.47 12.71
CA TRP A 154 -14.28 -2.26 12.60
C TRP A 154 -13.49 -3.57 12.60
N ARG A 155 -13.83 -4.54 13.46
CA ARG A 155 -13.20 -5.87 13.46
C ARG A 155 -13.44 -6.61 12.14
N LEU A 156 -14.69 -6.66 11.70
CA LEU A 156 -15.10 -7.39 10.50
C LEU A 156 -14.45 -6.80 9.24
N ILE A 157 -14.46 -5.48 9.12
CA ILE A 157 -13.89 -4.79 7.96
C ILE A 157 -12.37 -4.91 7.98
N ALA A 158 -11.72 -4.52 9.09
CA ALA A 158 -10.27 -4.45 9.14
C ALA A 158 -9.61 -5.82 9.02
N GLY A 159 -10.25 -6.87 9.56
CA GLY A 159 -9.68 -8.23 9.60
C GLY A 159 -8.29 -8.24 10.25
N ILE A 160 -8.10 -7.39 11.26
CA ILE A 160 -6.84 -7.28 12.00
C ILE A 160 -6.92 -8.21 13.20
N ASP A 161 -5.99 -9.14 13.26
CA ASP A 161 -5.74 -10.01 14.41
C ASP A 161 -4.25 -10.00 14.78
N ALA A 162 -3.88 -10.75 15.82
CA ALA A 162 -2.50 -10.78 16.28
C ALA A 162 -1.55 -11.34 15.20
N ASP A 163 -2.01 -12.32 14.43
CA ASP A 163 -1.21 -12.99 13.42
C ASP A 163 -0.98 -12.07 12.21
N SER A 164 -2.01 -11.34 11.77
CA SER A 164 -1.90 -10.36 10.69
C SER A 164 -0.93 -9.23 11.05
N ILE A 165 -0.96 -8.75 12.30
CA ILE A 165 -0.03 -7.73 12.79
C ILE A 165 1.41 -8.26 12.80
N ILE A 166 1.61 -9.49 13.30
CA ILE A 166 2.93 -10.10 13.36
C ILE A 166 3.47 -10.34 11.94
N GLU A 167 2.63 -10.83 11.05
CA GLU A 167 2.99 -11.11 9.65
C GLU A 167 3.38 -9.83 8.91
N GLU A 168 2.60 -8.76 9.05
CA GLU A 168 2.92 -7.47 8.45
C GLU A 168 4.26 -6.95 8.92
N ARG A 169 4.48 -6.97 10.24
CA ARG A 169 5.73 -6.47 10.85
C ARG A 169 6.93 -7.31 10.44
N LYS A 170 6.79 -8.64 10.33
CA LYS A 170 7.84 -9.53 9.85
C LYS A 170 8.23 -9.19 8.40
N ARG A 171 7.24 -9.01 7.52
CA ARG A 171 7.48 -8.63 6.12
C ARG A 171 8.12 -7.24 6.03
N TYR A 172 7.63 -6.27 6.79
CA TYR A 172 8.20 -4.91 6.82
C TYR A 172 9.64 -4.89 7.37
N ALA A 173 9.90 -5.66 8.41
CA ALA A 173 11.24 -5.83 8.97
C ALA A 173 12.20 -6.47 7.95
N ARG A 174 11.72 -7.44 7.16
CA ARG A 174 12.51 -8.04 6.07
C ARG A 174 12.89 -7.00 5.01
N VAL A 175 11.96 -6.15 4.58
CA VAL A 175 12.27 -5.03 3.68
C VAL A 175 13.37 -4.16 4.27
N SER A 176 13.22 -3.79 5.54
CA SER A 176 14.19 -2.97 6.27
C SER A 176 15.58 -3.62 6.35
N ALA A 177 15.65 -4.92 6.60
CA ALA A 177 16.91 -5.67 6.69
C ALA A 177 17.63 -5.79 5.35
N THR A 178 16.88 -5.77 4.24
CA THR A 178 17.42 -5.89 2.87
C THR A 178 17.74 -4.54 2.21
N LEU A 179 17.64 -3.42 2.93
CA LEU A 179 17.85 -2.09 2.32
C LEU A 179 19.23 -1.95 1.68
N PRO A 180 19.30 -1.61 0.38
CA PRO A 180 20.58 -1.35 -0.27
C PRO A 180 21.19 -0.03 0.20
N GLY A 181 22.53 0.08 0.10
CA GLY A 181 23.27 1.27 0.50
C GLY A 181 22.74 2.55 -0.16
N GLY A 182 22.34 3.53 0.67
CA GLY A 182 21.83 4.82 0.20
C GLY A 182 20.34 4.85 -0.17
N ALA A 183 19.61 3.73 -0.01
CA ALA A 183 18.15 3.73 0.08
C ALA A 183 17.71 4.01 1.52
N SER A 184 16.51 4.58 1.68
CA SER A 184 15.96 4.91 2.98
C SER A 184 14.47 4.61 3.02
N LEU A 185 14.02 4.07 4.16
CA LEU A 185 12.60 3.96 4.49
C LEU A 185 12.07 5.24 5.16
N ALA A 186 12.93 6.25 5.38
CA ALA A 186 12.50 7.56 5.81
C ALA A 186 11.88 8.31 4.63
N PHE A 187 10.55 8.32 4.56
CA PHE A 187 9.85 9.24 3.68
C PHE A 187 10.07 10.67 4.21
N PRO A 188 10.45 11.67 3.38
CA PRO A 188 10.52 13.04 3.85
C PRO A 188 9.12 13.48 4.27
N ARG A 189 8.94 13.77 5.57
CA ARG A 189 7.77 14.49 6.06
C ARG A 189 7.59 15.74 5.19
N ARG A 190 6.38 15.98 4.67
CA ARG A 190 6.03 17.28 4.08
C ARG A 190 6.49 18.36 5.08
N ARG A 191 7.46 19.19 4.69
CA ARG A 191 7.67 20.47 5.35
C ARG A 191 6.46 21.33 5.01
N GLY A 192 5.71 21.74 6.02
CA GLY A 192 4.58 22.66 5.87
C GLY A 192 3.45 22.28 6.80
N ALA A 193 3.50 22.86 8.00
CA ALA A 193 2.34 23.11 8.85
C ALA A 193 1.41 24.13 8.19
#